data_AF-A0A161JJU9-F1
#
_entry.id   AF-A0A161JJU9-F1
#
_cell.length_a   1.000
_cell.length_b   1.000
_cell.length_c   1.000
_cell.angle_alpha   90.00
_cell.angle_beta   90.00
_cell.angle_gamma   90.00
#
_symmetry.space_group_name_H-M   'P 1'
#
loop_
_entity.id
_entity.type
_entity.pdbx_description
1 polymer ?
#
loop_
_entity_poly.entity_id
_entity_poly.type
_entity_poly.pdbx_seq_one_letter_code
_entity_poly.pdbx_strand_id
1 'polypeptide(L)'
;MLHRLVVVLALASAACGLETRAGSLAEADRAALKQHCSGDYATYCGDLPPDGPEVQACFRRNMAELSPACKAEIGRHEKGGKKG
;
A
#
# COMPACT_ATOMS: atom_id res chain seq x y z
N MET A 1 -31.04 10.77 39.78
CA MET A 1 -29.57 10.63 39.87
C MET A 1 -29.03 9.55 38.92
N LEU A 2 -29.58 8.32 38.92
CA LEU A 2 -29.19 7.26 37.95
C LEU A 2 -29.41 7.62 36.46
N HIS A 3 -30.46 8.38 36.13
CA HIS A 3 -30.77 8.76 34.75
C HIS A 3 -29.74 9.71 34.12
N ARG A 4 -29.05 10.53 34.93
CA ARG A 4 -27.99 11.43 34.44
C ARG A 4 -26.68 10.67 34.16
N LEU A 5 -26.44 9.57 34.87
CA LEU A 5 -25.30 8.67 34.65
C LEU A 5 -25.39 7.90 33.33
N VAL A 6 -26.60 7.48 32.92
CA VAL A 6 -26.82 6.75 31.66
C VAL A 6 -26.62 7.64 30.43
N VAL A 7 -27.01 8.92 30.50
CA VAL A 7 -26.84 9.88 29.40
C VAL A 7 -25.36 10.24 29.18
N VAL A 8 -24.56 10.31 30.25
CA VAL A 8 -23.11 10.56 30.15
C VAL A 8 -22.37 9.37 29.53
N LEU A 9 -22.84 8.14 29.76
CA LEU A 9 -22.25 6.94 29.15
C LEU A 9 -22.57 6.81 27.65
N ALA A 10 -23.72 7.32 27.19
CA ALA A 10 -24.15 7.22 25.79
C ALA A 10 -23.53 8.29 24.86
N LEU A 11 -22.98 9.37 25.42
CA LEU A 11 -22.34 10.45 24.65
C LEU A 11 -20.83 10.26 24.46
N ALA A 12 -20.21 9.25 25.10
CA ALA A 12 -18.78 8.99 25.04
C ALA A 12 -18.35 8.08 23.86
N SER A 13 -19.26 7.69 22.97
CA SER A 13 -18.99 6.85 21.80
C SER A 13 -18.87 7.63 20.48
N ALA A 14 -18.95 8.96 20.51
CA ALA A 14 -18.90 9.82 19.31
C ALA A 14 -17.58 10.60 19.14
N ALA A 15 -16.49 10.13 19.74
CA ALA A 15 -15.15 10.69 19.53
C ALA A 15 -14.09 9.58 19.42
N CYS A 16 -14.17 8.78 18.36
CA CYS A 16 -13.00 8.08 17.82
C CYS A 16 -13.11 8.07 16.29
N GLY A 17 -13.13 9.28 15.71
CA GLY A 17 -12.78 9.47 14.32
C GLY A 17 -11.27 9.65 14.22
N LEU A 18 -10.65 8.86 13.33
CA LEU A 18 -9.28 8.97 12.81
C LEU A 18 -8.18 8.13 13.48
N GLU A 19 -8.12 6.83 13.16
CA GLU A 19 -6.90 6.01 13.00
C GLU A 19 -7.40 4.60 12.59
N THR A 20 -7.56 4.22 11.32
CA THR A 20 -6.49 3.84 10.40
C THR A 20 -7.12 3.64 9.01
N ARG A 21 -6.82 4.53 8.08
CA ARG A 21 -7.08 4.32 6.64
C ARG A 21 -5.80 4.43 5.82
N ALA A 22 -4.65 4.34 6.48
CA ALA A 22 -3.34 4.39 5.85
C ALA A 22 -3.04 3.08 5.07
N GLY A 23 -3.61 1.95 5.48
CA GLY A 23 -3.38 0.65 4.84
C GLY A 23 -4.12 0.48 3.51
N SER A 24 -5.35 1.00 3.35
CA SER A 24 -6.18 0.69 2.19
C SER A 24 -5.69 1.32 0.88
N LEU A 25 -5.08 2.51 0.95
CA LEU A 25 -4.52 3.16 -0.24
C LEU A 25 -3.18 2.52 -0.63
N ALA A 26 -2.32 2.22 0.36
CA ALA A 26 -1.05 1.54 0.14
C ALA A 26 -1.24 0.10 -0.36
N GLU A 27 -2.24 -0.63 0.14
CA GLU A 27 -2.60 -1.96 -0.36
C GLU A 27 -3.13 -1.93 -1.80
N ALA A 28 -3.98 -0.96 -2.13
CA ALA A 28 -4.49 -0.80 -3.49
C ALA A 28 -3.38 -0.44 -4.49
N ASP A 29 -2.47 0.45 -4.07
CA ASP A 29 -1.26 0.78 -4.82
C ASP A 29 -0.45 -0.50 -5.03
N ARG A 30 -0.11 -1.24 -3.95
CA ARG A 30 0.66 -2.50 -4.03
C ARG A 30 -0.01 -3.55 -4.93
N ALA A 31 -1.34 -3.63 -4.91
CA ALA A 31 -2.09 -4.53 -5.77
C ALA A 31 -1.95 -4.15 -7.26
N ALA A 32 -2.00 -2.86 -7.59
CA ALA A 32 -1.77 -2.38 -8.95
C ALA A 32 -0.35 -2.71 -9.44
N LEU A 33 0.66 -2.50 -8.59
CA LEU A 33 2.04 -2.90 -8.90
C LEU A 33 2.14 -4.40 -9.17
N LYS A 34 1.56 -5.24 -8.30
CA LYS A 34 1.54 -6.71 -8.50
C LYS A 34 0.83 -7.10 -9.80
N GLN A 35 -0.29 -6.47 -10.13
CA GLN A 35 -1.03 -6.76 -11.35
C GLN A 35 -0.21 -6.44 -12.61
N HIS A 36 0.37 -5.23 -12.67
CA HIS A 36 1.08 -4.76 -13.85
C HIS A 36 2.51 -5.31 -13.97
N CYS A 37 3.14 -5.68 -12.86
CA CYS A 37 4.52 -6.17 -12.84
C CYS A 37 4.65 -7.68 -12.59
N SER A 38 3.57 -8.46 -12.44
CA SER A 38 3.66 -9.91 -12.14
C SER A 38 4.47 -10.71 -13.16
N GLY A 39 4.31 -10.44 -14.45
CA GLY A 39 5.08 -11.09 -15.51
C GLY A 39 6.56 -10.71 -15.47
N ASP A 40 6.85 -9.42 -15.40
CA ASP A 40 8.22 -8.90 -15.28
C ASP A 40 8.90 -9.40 -14.00
N TYR A 41 8.15 -9.48 -12.90
CA TYR A 41 8.61 -10.03 -11.64
C TYR A 41 9.05 -11.49 -11.81
N ALA A 42 8.21 -12.34 -12.40
CA ALA A 42 8.54 -13.74 -12.61
C ALA A 42 9.78 -13.93 -13.50
N THR A 43 10.02 -13.03 -14.45
CA THR A 43 11.18 -13.08 -15.35
C THR A 43 12.47 -12.56 -14.72
N TYR A 44 12.42 -11.43 -14.00
CA TYR A 44 13.62 -10.71 -13.57
C TYR A 44 13.87 -10.77 -12.05
N CYS A 45 12.83 -11.00 -11.25
CA CYS A 45 12.83 -10.84 -9.79
C CYS A 45 12.23 -12.04 -9.03
N GLY A 46 11.95 -13.16 -9.71
CA GLY A 46 11.15 -14.27 -9.18
C GLY A 46 11.77 -15.01 -8.00
N ASP A 47 13.10 -14.89 -7.83
CA ASP A 47 13.85 -15.46 -6.71
C ASP A 47 13.70 -14.67 -5.40
N LEU A 48 13.08 -13.49 -5.46
CA LEU A 48 12.85 -12.64 -4.30
C LEU A 48 11.52 -12.98 -3.62
N PRO A 49 11.31 -12.55 -2.37
CA PRO A 49 10.00 -12.54 -1.74
C PRO A 49 9.13 -11.43 -2.36
N PRO A 50 7.92 -11.72 -2.84
CA PRO A 50 7.09 -10.76 -3.58
C PRO A 50 6.60 -9.57 -2.74
N ASP A 51 6.64 -9.70 -1.42
CA ASP A 51 6.23 -8.66 -0.46
C ASP A 51 7.42 -7.91 0.16
N GLY A 52 8.66 -8.24 -0.23
CA GLY A 52 9.88 -7.66 0.31
C GLY A 52 10.32 -6.36 -0.38
N PRO A 53 11.02 -5.45 0.31
CA PRO A 53 11.58 -4.24 -0.28
C PRO A 53 12.62 -4.50 -1.37
N GLU A 54 13.25 -5.68 -1.37
CA GLU A 54 14.20 -6.14 -2.38
C GLU A 54 13.63 -6.14 -3.81
N VAL A 55 12.31 -6.34 -3.96
CA VAL A 55 11.64 -6.35 -5.25
C VAL A 55 11.73 -4.98 -5.92
N GLN A 56 11.60 -3.89 -5.16
CA GLN A 56 11.80 -2.55 -5.72
C GLN A 56 13.23 -2.35 -6.21
N ALA A 57 14.23 -2.84 -5.47
CA ALA A 57 15.62 -2.75 -5.91
C ALA A 57 15.86 -3.56 -7.19
N CYS A 58 15.23 -4.73 -7.30
CA CYS A 58 15.28 -5.54 -8.51
C CYS A 58 14.65 -4.82 -9.71
N PHE A 59 13.46 -4.22 -9.54
CA PHE A 59 12.83 -3.44 -10.59
C PHE A 59 13.68 -2.26 -11.05
N ARG A 60 14.27 -1.49 -10.12
CA ARG A 60 15.17 -0.37 -10.49
C ARG A 60 16.38 -0.82 -11.30
N ARG A 61 16.96 -1.99 -10.97
CA ARG A 61 18.10 -2.55 -11.71
C ARG A 61 17.71 -3.03 -13.11
N ASN A 62 16.50 -3.55 -13.27
CA ASN A 62 16.00 -4.10 -14.52
C ASN A 62 15.09 -3.13 -15.29
N MET A 63 15.01 -1.85 -14.90
CA MET A 63 14.07 -0.86 -15.45
C MET A 63 14.12 -0.73 -16.98
N ALA A 64 15.24 -1.03 -17.62
CA ALA A 64 15.36 -1.06 -19.08
C ALA A 64 14.58 -2.23 -19.71
N GLU A 65 14.57 -3.37 -19.03
CA GLU A 65 14.03 -4.65 -19.51
C GLU A 65 12.55 -4.85 -19.18
N LEU A 66 12.02 -4.14 -18.17
CA LEU A 66 10.62 -4.28 -17.77
C LEU A 66 9.65 -3.87 -18.90
N SER A 67 8.43 -4.40 -18.85
CA SER A 67 7.34 -3.95 -19.71
C SER A 67 7.00 -2.46 -19.48
N PRO A 68 6.56 -1.72 -20.51
CA PRO A 68 6.20 -0.31 -20.37
C PRO A 68 5.07 -0.08 -19.35
N ALA A 69 4.17 -1.05 -19.18
CA ALA A 69 3.12 -1.02 -18.17
C ALA A 69 3.70 -1.06 -16.75
N CYS A 70 4.62 -1.99 -16.47
CA CYS A 70 5.26 -2.08 -15.17
C CYS A 70 6.12 -0.84 -14.85
N LYS A 71 6.87 -0.30 -15.82
CA LYS A 71 7.64 0.95 -15.63
C LYS A 71 6.76 2.12 -15.23
N ALA A 72 5.61 2.27 -15.88
CA ALA A 72 4.66 3.33 -15.58
C ALA A 72 4.11 3.19 -14.15
N GLU A 73 3.82 1.97 -13.72
CA GLU A 73 3.28 1.69 -12.38
C GLU A 73 4.31 1.94 -11.28
N ILE A 74 5.56 1.49 -11.47
CA ILE A 74 6.67 1.79 -10.54
C ILE A 74 6.83 3.31 -10.38
N GLY A 75 6.78 4.08 -11.48
CA GLY A 75 6.87 5.53 -11.43
C GLY A 75 5.71 6.22 -10.72
N ARG A 76 4.53 5.59 -10.63
CA ARG A 76 3.40 6.06 -9.82
C ARG A 76 3.61 5.74 -8.34
N HIS A 77 4.05 4.52 -8.05
CA HIS A 77 4.37 4.00 -6.71
C HIS A 77 5.45 4.81 -5.99
N GLU A 78 6.56 5.12 -6.67
CA GLU A 78 7.67 5.88 -6.06
C GLU A 78 7.26 7.30 -5.63
N LYS A 79 6.22 7.85 -6.25
CA LYS A 79 5.65 9.16 -5.85
C LYS A 79 4.68 9.04 -4.68
N GLY A 80 4.04 7.89 -4.50
CA GLY A 80 3.12 7.60 -3.39
C GLY A 80 3.83 7.21 -2.10
N GLY A 81 4.87 6.37 -2.18
CA GLY A 81 5.58 5.82 -1.02
C GLY A 81 6.46 6.79 -0.23
N LYS A 82 6.69 8.02 -0.73
CA LYS A 82 7.49 9.05 -0.05
C LYS A 82 6.70 9.86 0.98
N LYS A 83 5.40 9.59 1.15
CA LYS A 83 4.56 10.16 2.22
C LYS A 83 4.45 9.17 3.37
N GLY A 84 5.53 9.01 4.12
CA GLY A 84 5.60 8.21 5.35
C GLY A 84 6.60 8.83 6.29
#